data_AF-A0A9X7Z6K6-F1
#
_entry.id   AF-A0A9X7Z6K6-F1
#
_cell.length_a   1.000
_cell.length_b   1.000
_cell.length_c   1.000
_cell.angle_alpha   90.00
_cell.angle_beta   90.00
_cell.angle_gamma   90.00
#
_symmetry.space_group_name_H-M   'P 1'
#
loop_
_entity.id
_entity.type
_entity.pdbx_description
1 polymer ?
#
loop_
_entity_poly.entity_id
_entity_poly.type
_entity_poly.pdbx_seq_one_letter_code
_entity_poly.pdbx_strand_id
1 'polypeptide(L)'
;MTFLPPNQVAHYAYDAGFRGKALVTAVAVAGAESTFNTSAISPADTCFGLWQIDETHDSGNTSALLNPSFNASMAYSISDHGTNWRAWSTYTNGSYLRYWSSAETAAHAVTEPSYPHVNIRVNGKPFPAIANNNETYLLWTTLSNWNIPHHYIGNGKFSIDGHTVQGIVYKGNTYLEWGSIPDIKVTKTHGEFNFTDSY
;
A
#
# COMPACT_ATOMS: atom_id res chain seq x y z
N MET A 1 -6.86 17.47 -12.58
CA MET A 1 -5.57 17.32 -11.86
C MET A 1 -5.83 16.42 -10.67
N THR A 2 -4.99 15.41 -10.48
CA THR A 2 -5.13 14.43 -9.40
C THR A 2 -3.88 14.49 -8.52
N PHE A 3 -4.06 14.86 -7.26
CA PHE A 3 -3.00 14.87 -6.26
C PHE A 3 -3.10 13.60 -5.42
N LEU A 4 -2.02 12.83 -5.36
CA LEU A 4 -1.96 11.65 -4.52
C LEU A 4 -1.44 12.01 -3.12
N PRO A 5 -1.98 11.41 -2.06
CA PRO A 5 -1.33 11.46 -0.77
C PRO A 5 0.04 10.74 -0.85
N PRO A 6 1.05 11.16 -0.07
CA PRO A 6 2.41 10.61 -0.14
C PRO A 6 2.49 9.08 -0.01
N ASN A 7 1.61 8.45 0.78
CA ASN A 7 1.55 7.00 0.92
C ASN A 7 1.15 6.28 -0.38
N GLN A 8 0.25 6.85 -1.18
CA GLN A 8 -0.07 6.28 -2.51
C GLN A 8 1.09 6.42 -3.49
N VAL A 9 1.85 7.52 -3.42
CA VAL A 9 3.10 7.68 -4.19
C VAL A 9 4.15 6.66 -3.75
N ALA A 10 4.27 6.43 -2.44
CA ALA A 10 5.13 5.39 -1.89
C ALA A 10 4.72 3.99 -2.36
N HIS A 11 3.42 3.69 -2.48
CA HIS A 11 2.96 2.42 -3.05
C HIS A 11 3.42 2.25 -4.51
N TYR A 12 3.24 3.25 -5.37
CA TYR A 12 3.73 3.18 -6.76
C TYR A 12 5.25 3.01 -6.83
N ALA A 13 6.01 3.73 -6.00
CA ALA A 13 7.46 3.57 -5.94
C ALA A 13 7.88 2.18 -5.41
N TYR A 14 7.19 1.66 -4.41
CA TYR A 14 7.43 0.31 -3.88
C TYR A 14 7.10 -0.75 -4.93
N ASP A 15 5.98 -0.63 -5.65
CA ASP A 15 5.60 -1.57 -6.71
C ASP A 15 6.60 -1.53 -7.88
N ALA A 16 7.17 -0.36 -8.19
CA ALA A 16 8.23 -0.20 -9.19
C ALA A 16 9.56 -0.85 -8.78
N GLY A 17 9.79 -1.09 -7.48
CA GLY A 17 10.98 -1.80 -6.97
C GLY A 17 11.81 -1.03 -5.94
N PHE A 18 11.50 0.24 -5.67
CA PHE A 18 12.25 1.01 -4.67
C PHE A 18 12.07 0.43 -3.25
N ARG A 19 13.17 0.30 -2.49
CA ARG A 19 13.16 -0.19 -1.11
C ARG A 19 14.02 0.69 -0.20
N GLY A 20 13.82 0.58 1.11
CA GLY A 20 14.63 1.27 2.12
C GLY A 20 14.77 2.78 1.87
N LYS A 21 15.99 3.31 1.98
CA LYS A 21 16.27 4.74 1.75
C LYS A 21 15.96 5.20 0.31
N ALA A 22 16.07 4.30 -0.68
CA ALA A 22 15.74 4.63 -2.06
C ALA A 22 14.24 4.91 -2.23
N LEU A 23 13.38 4.18 -1.51
CA LEU A 23 11.94 4.45 -1.47
C LEU A 23 11.62 5.83 -0.89
N VAL A 24 12.23 6.18 0.25
CA VAL A 24 12.10 7.52 0.85
C VAL A 24 12.54 8.60 -0.15
N THR A 25 13.67 8.39 -0.80
CA THR A 25 14.21 9.34 -1.79
C THR A 25 13.27 9.50 -2.98
N ALA A 26 12.75 8.40 -3.53
CA ALA A 26 11.80 8.43 -4.64
C ALA A 26 10.56 9.25 -4.32
N VAL A 27 9.96 9.05 -3.13
CA VAL A 27 8.77 9.80 -2.71
C VAL A 27 9.10 11.27 -2.51
N ALA A 28 10.23 11.59 -1.88
CA ALA A 28 10.64 12.98 -1.66
C ALA A 28 10.91 13.72 -2.98
N VAL A 29 11.54 13.06 -3.96
CA VAL A 29 11.77 13.60 -5.31
C VAL A 29 10.43 13.85 -6.02
N ALA A 30 9.49 12.89 -6.00
CA ALA A 30 8.16 13.12 -6.58
C ALA A 30 7.43 14.33 -5.96
N GLY A 31 7.56 14.51 -4.65
CA GLY A 31 7.03 15.67 -3.95
C GLY A 31 7.62 16.97 -4.45
N ALA A 32 8.93 17.03 -4.62
CA ALA A 32 9.61 18.23 -5.12
C ALA A 32 9.36 18.53 -6.60
N GLU A 33 9.23 17.50 -7.42
CA GLU A 33 9.03 17.64 -8.88
C GLU A 33 7.61 18.08 -9.22
N SER A 34 6.59 17.50 -8.55
CA SER A 34 5.19 17.67 -8.98
C SER A 34 4.23 18.08 -7.85
N THR A 35 4.70 18.17 -6.61
CA THR A 35 3.83 18.23 -5.41
C THR A 35 2.83 17.07 -5.40
N PHE A 36 3.27 15.88 -5.86
CA PHE A 36 2.46 14.67 -5.97
C PHE A 36 1.27 14.75 -6.96
N ASN A 37 1.35 15.64 -7.96
CA ASN A 37 0.34 15.75 -9.01
C ASN A 37 0.64 14.77 -10.16
N THR A 38 -0.24 13.79 -10.36
CA THR A 38 -0.07 12.78 -11.43
C THR A 38 -0.23 13.36 -12.83
N SER A 39 -0.88 14.52 -12.95
CA SER A 39 -1.09 15.23 -14.20
C SER A 39 -0.11 16.40 -14.39
N ALA A 40 0.98 16.46 -13.62
CA ALA A 40 1.97 17.52 -13.75
C ALA A 40 2.67 17.44 -15.12
N ILE A 41 2.75 18.58 -15.78
CA ILE A 41 3.44 18.76 -17.07
C ILE A 41 4.31 20.01 -16.90
N SER A 42 5.59 19.92 -17.27
CA SER A 42 6.50 21.06 -17.19
C SER A 42 6.03 22.20 -18.10
N PRO A 43 6.37 23.47 -17.84
CA PRO A 43 5.96 24.59 -18.71
C PRO A 43 6.44 24.46 -20.16
N ALA A 44 7.49 23.67 -20.40
CA ALA A 44 8.01 23.36 -21.72
C ALA A 44 7.38 22.13 -22.37
N ASP A 45 6.41 21.48 -21.71
CA ASP A 45 5.70 20.28 -22.18
C ASP A 45 6.63 19.09 -22.51
N THR A 46 7.69 18.94 -21.70
CA THR A 46 8.74 17.93 -21.91
C THR A 46 8.88 16.95 -20.75
N CYS A 47 8.45 17.31 -19.54
CA CYS A 47 8.52 16.44 -18.37
C CYS A 47 7.13 16.17 -17.79
N PHE A 48 6.87 14.91 -17.43
CA PHE A 48 5.52 14.43 -17.17
C PHE A 48 5.41 13.66 -15.85
N GLY A 49 4.26 13.84 -15.19
CA GLY A 49 3.82 13.03 -14.06
C GLY A 49 4.57 13.32 -12.76
N LEU A 50 4.46 12.36 -11.84
CA LEU A 50 4.91 12.46 -10.45
C LEU A 50 6.41 12.77 -10.32
N TRP A 51 7.24 12.08 -11.10
CA TRP A 51 8.70 12.20 -11.09
C TRP A 51 9.24 13.10 -12.20
N GLN A 52 8.37 13.83 -12.91
CA GLN A 52 8.74 14.72 -14.02
C GLN A 52 9.71 14.05 -15.00
N ILE A 53 9.28 12.92 -15.55
CA ILE A 53 10.08 12.15 -16.51
C ILE A 53 10.06 12.83 -17.86
N ASP A 54 11.26 13.03 -18.43
CA ASP A 54 11.45 13.64 -19.75
C ASP A 54 10.92 12.72 -20.87
N GLU A 55 10.22 13.29 -21.86
CA GLU A 55 9.61 12.58 -22.99
C GLU A 55 10.58 11.73 -23.80
N THR A 56 11.88 12.07 -23.81
CA THR A 56 12.90 11.30 -24.53
C THR A 56 13.07 9.88 -24.00
N HIS A 57 12.58 9.60 -22.79
CA HIS A 57 12.57 8.26 -22.20
C HIS A 57 11.41 7.38 -22.69
N ASP A 58 10.42 7.94 -23.38
CA ASP A 58 9.23 7.21 -23.81
C ASP A 58 8.79 7.58 -25.23
N SER A 59 9.73 7.61 -26.18
CA SER A 59 9.59 7.61 -27.66
C SER A 59 8.25 8.12 -28.26
N GLY A 60 7.64 9.18 -27.72
CA GLY A 60 6.39 9.76 -28.18
C GLY A 60 5.08 9.32 -27.51
N ASN A 61 5.07 8.54 -26.42
CA ASN A 61 3.86 8.24 -25.63
C ASN A 61 3.80 8.99 -24.29
N THR A 62 3.94 10.31 -24.32
CA THR A 62 3.90 11.17 -23.13
C THR A 62 2.66 10.97 -22.25
N SER A 63 1.55 10.49 -22.83
CA SER A 63 0.34 10.12 -22.08
C SER A 63 0.55 8.96 -21.09
N ALA A 64 1.42 8.00 -21.42
CA ALA A 64 1.79 6.91 -20.51
C ALA A 64 2.62 7.43 -19.33
N LEU A 65 3.42 8.48 -19.52
CA LEU A 65 4.16 9.12 -18.43
C LEU A 65 3.26 9.82 -17.41
N LEU A 66 1.98 10.09 -17.73
CA LEU A 66 1.00 10.58 -16.76
C LEU A 66 0.34 9.45 -15.96
N ASN A 67 0.55 8.18 -16.33
CA ASN A 67 0.15 7.02 -15.52
C ASN A 67 1.14 6.84 -14.35
N PRO A 68 0.69 6.88 -13.08
CA PRO A 68 1.59 6.81 -11.93
C PRO A 68 2.47 5.56 -11.86
N SER A 69 1.94 4.41 -12.28
CA SER A 69 2.68 3.13 -12.24
C SER A 69 3.80 3.11 -13.27
N PHE A 70 3.50 3.54 -14.51
CA PHE A 70 4.51 3.63 -15.57
C PHE A 70 5.54 4.75 -15.29
N ASN A 71 5.10 5.89 -14.76
CA ASN A 71 5.99 6.97 -14.35
C ASN A 71 6.97 6.50 -13.24
N ALA A 72 6.49 5.71 -12.28
CA ALA A 72 7.31 5.13 -11.22
C ALA A 72 8.33 4.11 -11.75
N SER A 73 7.93 3.24 -12.67
CA SER A 73 8.85 2.26 -13.26
C SER A 73 9.97 2.93 -14.07
N MET A 74 9.65 4.03 -14.75
CA MET A 74 10.64 4.82 -15.47
C MET A 74 11.59 5.55 -14.50
N ALA A 75 11.06 6.14 -13.42
CA ALA A 75 11.90 6.72 -12.38
C ALA A 75 12.85 5.68 -11.74
N TYR A 76 12.38 4.46 -11.51
CA TYR A 76 13.21 3.36 -11.01
C TYR A 76 14.34 2.99 -11.96
N SER A 77 14.04 2.89 -13.26
CA SER A 77 15.05 2.63 -14.29
C SER A 77 16.10 3.75 -14.40
N ILE A 78 15.65 5.01 -14.54
CA ILE A 78 16.52 6.18 -14.72
C ILE A 78 17.42 6.42 -13.50
N SER A 79 16.91 6.11 -12.31
CA SER A 79 17.66 6.28 -11.07
C SER A 79 18.69 5.17 -10.79
N ASP A 80 18.97 4.31 -11.78
CA ASP A 80 19.74 3.08 -11.61
C ASP A 80 19.26 2.29 -10.39
N HIS A 81 17.98 1.93 -10.42
CA HIS A 81 17.31 1.16 -9.38
C HIS A 81 17.38 1.85 -7.99
N GLY A 82 17.35 3.19 -7.99
CA GLY A 82 17.40 4.04 -6.81
C GLY A 82 18.79 4.33 -6.24
N THR A 83 19.86 3.99 -6.95
CA THR A 83 21.24 4.23 -6.51
C THR A 83 21.85 5.53 -7.05
N ASN A 84 21.28 6.12 -8.11
CA ASN A 84 21.78 7.33 -8.76
C ASN A 84 20.67 8.33 -9.08
N TRP A 85 20.63 9.45 -8.37
CA TRP A 85 19.58 10.47 -8.50
C TRP A 85 20.02 11.74 -9.25
N ARG A 86 21.16 11.71 -9.96
CA ARG A 86 21.74 12.89 -10.61
C ARG A 86 20.89 13.48 -11.74
N ALA A 87 19.97 12.71 -12.31
CA ALA A 87 19.05 13.18 -13.34
C ALA A 87 18.00 14.18 -12.81
N TRP A 88 17.70 14.16 -11.50
CA TRP A 88 16.73 15.06 -10.89
C TRP A 88 17.39 16.29 -10.30
N SER A 89 17.09 17.46 -10.87
CA SER A 89 17.59 18.73 -10.35
C SER A 89 17.11 18.99 -8.92
N THR A 90 15.88 18.57 -8.59
CA THR A 90 15.30 18.66 -7.24
C THR A 90 16.07 17.84 -6.19
N TYR A 91 16.71 16.75 -6.61
CA TYR A 91 17.62 16.00 -5.76
C TYR A 91 18.93 16.75 -5.56
N THR A 92 19.57 17.14 -6.67
CA THR A 92 20.92 17.74 -6.64
C THR A 92 20.97 19.13 -6.00
N ASN A 93 19.88 19.91 -6.10
CA ASN A 93 19.75 21.21 -5.44
C ASN A 93 19.18 21.11 -4.01
N GLY A 94 18.81 19.92 -3.55
CA GLY A 94 18.32 19.66 -2.20
C GLY A 94 16.86 20.02 -1.93
N SER A 95 16.08 20.45 -2.93
CA SER A 95 14.66 20.82 -2.72
C SER A 95 13.80 19.64 -2.24
N TYR A 96 14.16 18.41 -2.64
CA TYR A 96 13.51 17.17 -2.17
C TYR A 96 13.52 17.01 -0.64
N LEU A 97 14.48 17.60 0.07
CA LEU A 97 14.57 17.51 1.52
C LEU A 97 13.37 18.14 2.24
N ARG A 98 12.67 19.09 1.59
CA ARG A 98 11.41 19.67 2.12
C ARG A 98 10.30 18.62 2.27
N TYR A 99 10.38 17.55 1.50
CA TYR A 99 9.43 16.43 1.50
C TYR A 99 9.96 15.20 2.26
N TRP A 100 11.15 15.28 2.86
CA TRP A 100 11.80 14.11 3.45
C TRP A 100 10.98 13.48 4.59
N SER A 101 10.47 14.28 5.52
CA SER A 101 9.70 13.76 6.66
C SER A 101 8.38 13.10 6.24
N SER A 102 7.66 13.67 5.27
CA SER A 102 6.44 13.06 4.72
C SER A 102 6.76 11.80 3.91
N ALA A 103 7.88 11.80 3.19
CA ALA A 103 8.36 10.64 2.45
C ALA A 103 8.79 9.48 3.35
N GLU A 104 9.47 9.75 4.48
CA GLU A 104 9.81 8.72 5.47
C GLU A 104 8.55 8.09 6.06
N THR A 105 7.59 8.91 6.45
CA THR A 105 6.30 8.45 6.97
C THR A 105 5.57 7.57 5.94
N ALA A 106 5.54 8.02 4.68
CA ALA A 106 4.90 7.29 3.60
C ALA A 106 5.59 5.96 3.27
N ALA A 107 6.92 5.97 3.15
CA ALA A 107 7.71 4.78 2.89
C ALA A 107 7.53 3.74 4.01
N HIS A 108 7.56 4.18 5.27
CA HIS A 108 7.34 3.32 6.43
C HIS A 108 5.93 2.71 6.43
N ALA A 109 4.90 3.49 6.07
CA ALA A 109 3.52 2.97 5.98
C ALA A 109 3.36 1.85 4.95
N VAL A 110 4.18 1.84 3.89
CA VAL A 110 4.17 0.79 2.86
C VAL A 110 4.97 -0.44 3.28
N THR A 111 6.11 -0.26 3.97
CA THR A 111 6.97 -1.39 4.38
C THR A 111 6.54 -2.06 5.69
N GLU A 112 5.94 -1.29 6.60
CA GLU A 112 5.48 -1.71 7.92
C GLU A 112 4.04 -1.23 8.11
N PRO A 113 3.07 -1.83 7.39
CA PRO A 113 1.69 -1.39 7.47
C PRO A 113 1.18 -1.51 8.91
N SER A 114 0.78 -0.38 9.48
CA SER A 114 0.09 -0.34 10.77
C SER A 114 -1.40 -0.44 10.51
N TYR A 115 -2.00 -1.52 10.96
CA TYR A 115 -3.45 -1.70 10.85
C TYR A 115 -4.13 -1.28 12.16
N PRO A 116 -5.10 -0.35 12.13
CA PRO A 116 -5.87 0.01 13.31
C PRO A 116 -6.54 -1.22 13.93
N HIS A 117 -6.51 -1.33 15.25
CA HIS A 117 -7.24 -2.39 15.94
C HIS A 117 -8.74 -2.10 15.93
N VAL A 118 -9.53 -3.14 15.69
CA VAL A 118 -10.99 -3.08 15.78
C VAL A 118 -11.43 -3.91 16.98
N ASN A 119 -12.24 -3.30 17.84
CA ASN A 119 -12.90 -4.04 18.91
C ASN A 119 -14.04 -4.86 18.31
N ILE A 120 -13.87 -6.18 18.32
CA ILE A 120 -14.90 -7.11 17.87
C ILE A 120 -15.12 -8.19 18.93
N ARG A 121 -16.28 -8.84 18.85
CA ARG A 121 -16.61 -10.04 19.60
C ARG A 121 -16.74 -11.23 18.67
N VAL A 122 -16.30 -12.40 19.14
CA VAL A 122 -16.59 -13.70 18.54
C VAL A 122 -17.35 -14.52 19.57
N ASN A 123 -18.57 -14.93 19.23
CA ASN A 123 -19.47 -15.65 20.15
C ASN A 123 -19.59 -14.92 21.51
N GLY A 124 -19.72 -13.58 21.46
CA GLY A 124 -19.85 -12.71 22.64
C GLY A 124 -18.55 -12.40 23.40
N LYS A 125 -17.40 -13.00 23.04
CA LYS A 125 -16.10 -12.78 23.70
C LYS A 125 -15.23 -11.80 22.92
N PRO A 126 -14.53 -10.84 23.56
CA PRO A 126 -13.61 -9.94 22.88
C PRO A 126 -12.55 -10.71 22.09
N PHE A 127 -12.22 -10.24 20.89
CA PHE A 127 -11.24 -10.90 20.04
C PHE A 127 -10.37 -9.87 19.27
N PRO A 128 -9.10 -10.20 18.97
CA PRO A 128 -8.27 -9.33 18.14
C PRO A 128 -8.74 -9.28 16.69
N ALA A 129 -8.89 -8.06 16.17
CA ALA A 129 -9.09 -7.79 14.75
C ALA A 129 -8.35 -6.51 14.34
N ILE A 130 -8.15 -6.37 13.04
CA ILE A 130 -7.54 -5.19 12.43
C ILE A 130 -8.44 -4.65 11.32
N ALA A 131 -8.31 -3.36 11.02
CA ALA A 131 -8.97 -2.73 9.89
C ALA A 131 -7.97 -2.51 8.75
N ASN A 132 -8.39 -2.78 7.51
CA ASN A 132 -7.67 -2.39 6.31
C ASN A 132 -8.68 -1.98 5.25
N ASN A 133 -8.56 -0.76 4.68
CA ASN A 133 -9.44 -0.25 3.63
C ASN A 133 -10.95 -0.39 3.93
N ASN A 134 -11.36 -0.03 5.16
CA ASN A 134 -12.73 -0.18 5.69
C ASN A 134 -13.23 -1.62 5.88
N GLU A 135 -12.42 -2.63 5.57
CA GLU A 135 -12.73 -4.02 5.86
C GLU A 135 -12.15 -4.48 7.19
N THR A 136 -12.85 -5.41 7.85
CA THR A 136 -12.44 -5.99 9.13
C THR A 136 -11.74 -7.33 8.91
N TYR A 137 -10.52 -7.48 9.41
CA TYR A 137 -9.77 -8.72 9.31
C TYR A 137 -9.66 -9.36 10.69
N LEU A 138 -10.13 -10.60 10.78
CA LEU A 138 -10.19 -11.39 12.01
C LEU A 138 -8.91 -12.22 12.16
N LEU A 139 -8.34 -12.27 13.36
CA LEU A 139 -7.20 -13.14 13.63
C LEU A 139 -7.59 -14.61 13.35
N TRP A 140 -6.79 -15.34 12.58
CA TRP A 140 -7.11 -16.69 12.07
C TRP A 140 -7.62 -17.70 13.13
N THR A 141 -7.23 -17.54 14.40
CA THR A 141 -7.70 -18.35 15.52
C THR A 141 -9.23 -18.27 15.75
N THR A 142 -9.93 -17.30 15.14
CA THR A 142 -11.40 -17.28 15.10
C THR A 142 -11.97 -18.53 14.45
N LEU A 143 -11.33 -19.07 13.40
CA LEU A 143 -11.79 -20.26 12.69
C LEU A 143 -11.93 -21.47 13.63
N SER A 144 -10.97 -21.62 14.56
CA SER A 144 -11.00 -22.68 15.58
C SER A 144 -12.15 -22.50 16.58
N ASN A 145 -12.56 -21.27 16.87
CA ASN A 145 -13.69 -21.01 17.79
C ASN A 145 -15.04 -21.40 17.16
N TRP A 146 -15.12 -21.42 15.84
CA TRP A 146 -16.29 -21.82 15.05
C TRP A 146 -16.20 -23.25 14.51
N ASN A 147 -15.15 -23.99 14.89
CA ASN A 147 -14.90 -25.35 14.41
C ASN A 147 -14.87 -25.47 12.87
N ILE A 148 -14.50 -24.39 12.16
CA ILE A 148 -14.38 -24.36 10.70
C ILE A 148 -13.12 -25.14 10.31
N PRO A 149 -13.20 -26.15 9.41
CA PRO A 149 -12.02 -26.84 8.92
C PRO A 149 -11.04 -25.88 8.25
N HIS A 150 -9.79 -25.85 8.73
CA HIS A 150 -8.78 -24.95 8.19
C HIS A 150 -7.37 -25.53 8.27
N HIS A 151 -6.51 -25.08 7.35
CA HIS A 151 -5.11 -25.47 7.30
C HIS A 151 -4.26 -24.31 6.78
N TYR A 152 -3.18 -23.96 7.49
CA TYR A 152 -2.25 -22.93 7.03
C TYR A 152 -1.38 -23.47 5.88
N ILE A 153 -1.41 -22.80 4.73
CA ILE A 153 -0.69 -23.25 3.51
C ILE A 153 0.50 -22.33 3.15
N GLY A 154 0.92 -21.45 4.07
CA GLY A 154 2.10 -20.59 3.89
C GLY A 154 1.79 -19.18 3.39
N ASN A 155 2.71 -18.24 3.64
CA ASN A 155 2.63 -16.83 3.20
C ASN A 155 1.29 -16.14 3.53
N GLY A 156 0.76 -16.38 4.73
CA GLY A 156 -0.51 -15.79 5.15
C GLY A 156 -1.76 -16.41 4.52
N LYS A 157 -1.64 -17.51 3.78
CA LYS A 157 -2.77 -18.21 3.15
C LYS A 157 -3.28 -19.34 4.03
N PHE A 158 -4.60 -19.50 4.07
CA PHE A 158 -5.27 -20.64 4.67
C PHE A 158 -6.12 -21.36 3.63
N SER A 159 -6.16 -22.68 3.69
CA SER A 159 -7.30 -23.44 3.18
C SER A 159 -8.39 -23.40 4.24
N ILE A 160 -9.59 -22.94 3.89
CA ILE A 160 -10.75 -22.80 4.76
C ILE A 160 -11.91 -23.47 4.03
N ASP A 161 -12.43 -24.56 4.61
CA ASP A 161 -13.48 -25.39 3.99
C ASP A 161 -13.19 -25.76 2.53
N GLY A 162 -11.92 -26.09 2.23
CA GLY A 162 -11.46 -26.44 0.87
C GLY A 162 -11.13 -25.25 -0.04
N HIS A 163 -11.43 -24.01 0.34
CA HIS A 163 -11.11 -22.80 -0.42
C HIS A 163 -9.83 -22.12 0.05
N THR A 164 -9.05 -21.52 -0.86
CA THR A 164 -7.87 -20.74 -0.46
C THR A 164 -8.25 -19.29 -0.15
N VAL A 165 -7.89 -18.82 1.04
CA VAL A 165 -8.07 -17.45 1.50
C VAL A 165 -6.72 -16.83 1.81
N GLN A 166 -6.44 -15.65 1.23
CA GLN A 166 -5.25 -14.86 1.52
C GLN A 166 -5.55 -13.90 2.67
N GLY A 167 -4.83 -14.03 3.78
CA GLY A 167 -4.85 -13.07 4.87
C GLY A 167 -3.71 -12.07 4.83
N ILE A 168 -3.82 -11.06 5.68
CA ILE A 168 -2.76 -10.10 6.00
C ILE A 168 -1.86 -10.73 7.07
N VAL A 169 -0.56 -10.84 6.80
CA VAL A 169 0.43 -11.22 7.82
C VAL A 169 0.87 -9.95 8.55
N TYR A 170 0.57 -9.87 9.84
CA TYR A 170 0.89 -8.71 10.67
C TYR A 170 1.32 -9.17 12.07
N LYS A 171 2.48 -8.68 12.54
CA LYS A 171 3.07 -9.00 13.86
C LYS A 171 3.07 -10.51 14.16
N GLY A 172 3.50 -11.32 13.19
CA GLY A 172 3.62 -12.78 13.31
C GLY A 172 2.30 -13.55 13.27
N ASN A 173 1.17 -12.88 13.02
CA ASN A 173 -0.15 -13.49 12.92
C ASN A 173 -0.77 -13.27 11.53
N THR A 174 -1.66 -14.17 11.12
CA THR A 174 -2.49 -14.00 9.93
C THR A 174 -3.87 -13.49 10.32
N TYR A 175 -4.30 -12.41 9.67
CA TYR A 175 -5.64 -11.84 9.80
C TYR A 175 -6.40 -12.05 8.49
N LEU A 176 -7.56 -12.66 8.55
CA LEU A 176 -8.38 -13.07 7.42
C LEU A 176 -9.54 -12.08 7.25
N GLU A 177 -9.80 -11.65 6.03
CA GLU A 177 -10.93 -10.78 5.74
C GLU A 177 -12.23 -11.49 6.13
N TRP A 178 -13.07 -10.85 6.96
CA TRP A 178 -14.26 -11.49 7.51
C TRP A 178 -15.20 -12.02 6.41
N GLY A 179 -15.36 -11.29 5.31
CA GLY A 179 -16.24 -11.65 4.18
C GLY A 179 -15.72 -12.82 3.33
N SER A 180 -14.46 -13.22 3.52
CA SER A 180 -13.86 -14.38 2.86
C SER A 180 -14.05 -15.69 3.65
N ILE A 181 -14.59 -15.61 4.86
CA ILE A 181 -14.86 -16.78 5.72
C ILE A 181 -16.32 -17.21 5.51
N PRO A 182 -16.58 -18.47 5.12
CA PRO A 182 -17.94 -18.95 4.85
C PRO A 182 -18.79 -19.00 6.14
N ASP A 183 -20.10 -18.82 5.97
CA ASP A 183 -21.14 -19.05 6.99
C ASP A 183 -21.04 -18.22 8.28
N ILE A 184 -20.36 -17.06 8.23
CA ILE A 184 -20.27 -16.12 9.36
C ILE A 184 -21.41 -15.10 9.32
N LYS A 185 -22.09 -14.92 10.46
CA LYS A 185 -23.05 -13.84 10.67
C LYS A 185 -22.41 -12.71 11.44
N VAL A 186 -22.67 -11.48 11.01
CA VAL A 186 -22.22 -10.26 11.71
C VAL A 186 -23.43 -9.47 12.22
N THR A 187 -23.36 -9.08 13.47
CA THR A 187 -24.30 -8.14 14.09
C THR A 187 -23.53 -6.93 14.59
N LYS A 188 -24.13 -5.74 14.50
CA LYS A 188 -23.52 -4.50 15.00
C LYS A 188 -24.38 -3.93 16.11
N THR A 189 -23.80 -3.74 17.29
CA THR A 189 -24.49 -3.21 18.46
C THR A 189 -23.64 -2.11 19.09
N HIS A 190 -24.18 -0.90 19.21
CA HIS A 190 -23.46 0.29 19.74
C HIS A 190 -22.07 0.53 19.10
N GLY A 191 -21.91 0.20 17.81
CA GLY A 191 -20.64 0.38 17.10
C GLY A 191 -19.65 -0.80 17.20
N GLU A 192 -19.91 -1.78 18.06
CA GLU A 192 -19.12 -3.01 18.18
C GLU A 192 -19.66 -4.10 17.24
N PHE A 193 -18.77 -4.79 16.53
CA PHE A 193 -19.13 -5.92 15.68
C PHE A 193 -19.08 -7.22 16.49
N ASN A 194 -20.13 -8.03 16.42
CA ASN A 194 -20.17 -9.35 16.99
C ASN A 194 -20.38 -10.38 15.87
N PHE A 195 -19.41 -11.26 15.72
CA PHE A 195 -19.39 -12.33 14.74
C PHE A 195 -19.79 -13.65 15.41
N THR A 196 -20.74 -14.35 14.82
CA THR A 196 -21.21 -15.66 15.26
C THR A 196 -21.14 -16.64 14.10
N ASP A 197 -20.92 -17.91 14.39
CA ASP A 197 -21.07 -18.97 13.42
C ASP A 197 -22.53 -19.13 12.98
N SER A 198 -22.70 -19.74 11.82
CA SER A 198 -23.95 -20.40 11.42
C SER A 198 -23.79 -21.93 11.38
N TYR A 199 -22.60 -22.43 11.76
CA TYR A 199 -22.21 -23.83 11.82
C TYR A 199 -22.76 -24.54 13.05
#